data_AF-A0A0P4R8J2-F1
#
_entry.id   AF-A0A0P4R8J2-F1
#
_cell.length_a   1.000
_cell.length_b   1.000
_cell.length_c   1.000
_cell.angle_alpha   90.00
_cell.angle_beta   90.00
_cell.angle_gamma   90.00
#
_symmetry.space_group_name_H-M   'P 1'
#
loop_
_entity.id
_entity.type
_entity.pdbx_description
1 polymer ?
#
loop_
_entity_poly.entity_id
_entity_poly.type
_entity_poly.pdbx_seq_one_letter_code
_entity_poly.pdbx_strand_id
1 'polypeptide(L)'
;MRMRTFVAGQEAADETEFVELALGIDIDLFRGPLEKETTEERRARRDVAREVLRDLRESAEAGDEVAGWDALYADALTRTVPFIRAARGQRAGTGAAA
;
A
#
# COMPACT_ATOMS: atom_id res chain seq x y z
N MET A 1 -29.62 -7.37 10.31
CA MET A 1 -29.45 -6.84 8.95
C MET A 1 -27.96 -6.87 8.62
N ARG A 2 -27.55 -7.41 7.47
CA ARG A 2 -26.20 -7.13 6.92
C ARG A 2 -26.29 -5.81 6.18
N MET A 3 -25.39 -4.87 6.47
CA MET A 3 -25.23 -3.66 5.67
C MET A 3 -24.45 -4.01 4.40
N ARG A 4 -24.81 -3.39 3.28
CA ARG A 4 -24.11 -3.47 2.01
C ARG A 4 -23.52 -2.09 1.73
N THR A 5 -22.23 -2.01 1.47
CA THR A 5 -21.52 -0.74 1.27
C THR A 5 -21.08 -0.65 -0.18
N PHE A 6 -21.29 0.52 -0.79
CA PHE A 6 -20.98 0.73 -2.21
C PHE A 6 -20.13 1.98 -2.41
N VAL A 7 -19.19 1.88 -3.36
CA VAL A 7 -18.37 3.00 -3.83
C VAL A 7 -18.35 2.95 -5.36
N ALA A 8 -18.68 4.07 -6.01
CA ALA A 8 -18.75 4.17 -7.48
C ALA A 8 -19.56 3.05 -8.17
N GLY A 9 -20.57 2.49 -7.48
CA GLY A 9 -21.41 1.40 -7.99
C GLY A 9 -20.86 -0.02 -7.75
N GLN A 10 -19.68 -0.16 -7.15
CA GLN A 10 -19.10 -1.44 -6.74
C GLN A 10 -19.42 -1.73 -5.27
N GLU A 11 -19.77 -2.97 -4.95
CA GLU A 11 -20.02 -3.42 -3.57
C GLU A 11 -18.70 -3.80 -2.91
N ALA A 12 -18.41 -3.27 -1.72
CA ALA A 12 -17.28 -3.68 -0.91
C ALA A 12 -17.65 -4.91 -0.06
N ALA A 13 -16.85 -5.96 -0.12
CA ALA A 13 -17.00 -7.19 0.66
C ALA A 13 -16.59 -7.00 2.13
N ASP A 14 -15.65 -6.09 2.39
CA ASP A 14 -15.17 -5.75 3.73
C ASP A 14 -14.75 -4.28 3.85
N GLU A 15 -14.29 -3.88 5.04
CA GLU A 15 -13.85 -2.52 5.34
C GLU A 15 -12.59 -2.11 4.58
N THR A 16 -11.71 -3.06 4.25
CA THR A 16 -10.48 -2.81 3.49
C THR A 16 -10.83 -2.49 2.06
N GLU A 17 -11.63 -3.34 1.41
CA GLU A 17 -12.08 -3.09 0.03
C GLU A 17 -12.89 -1.80 -0.07
N PHE A 18 -13.65 -1.44 0.96
CA PHE A 18 -14.32 -0.13 1.00
C PHE A 18 -13.33 1.03 0.94
N VAL A 19 -12.25 0.98 1.73
CA VAL A 19 -11.22 2.02 1.74
C VAL A 19 -10.48 2.08 0.41
N GLU A 20 -10.15 0.93 -0.16
CA GLU A 20 -9.47 0.84 -1.46
C GLU A 20 -10.32 1.42 -2.58
N LEU A 21 -11.60 1.04 -2.65
CA LEU A 21 -12.52 1.59 -3.66
C LEU A 21 -12.73 3.09 -3.46
N ALA A 22 -12.82 3.56 -2.21
CA ALA A 22 -13.02 4.99 -1.90
C ALA A 22 -11.80 5.85 -2.23
N LEU A 23 -10.60 5.30 -2.05
CA LEU A 23 -9.34 6.01 -2.31
C LEU A 23 -8.78 5.75 -3.72
N GLY A 24 -9.29 4.73 -4.43
CA GLY A 24 -8.77 4.30 -5.73
C GLY A 24 -7.41 3.58 -5.64
N ILE A 25 -6.96 3.19 -4.45
CA ILE A 25 -5.59 2.69 -4.24
C ILE A 25 -5.52 1.63 -3.13
N ASP A 26 -4.77 0.55 -3.41
CA ASP A 26 -4.41 -0.47 -2.43
C ASP A 26 -3.28 0.05 -1.52
N ILE A 27 -3.62 0.42 -0.28
CA ILE A 27 -2.67 0.96 0.69
C ILE A 27 -1.60 -0.07 1.07
N ASP A 28 -2.02 -1.33 1.25
CA ASP A 28 -1.15 -2.39 1.76
C ASP A 28 -0.17 -2.88 0.71
N LEU A 29 -0.51 -2.78 -0.58
CA LEU A 29 0.43 -2.97 -1.68
C LEU A 29 1.68 -2.08 -1.52
N PHE A 30 1.50 -0.78 -1.29
CA PHE A 30 2.61 0.19 -1.23
C PHE A 30 3.30 0.23 0.14
N ARG A 31 2.54 0.40 1.23
CA ARG A 31 3.08 0.48 2.59
C ARG A 31 3.60 -0.88 3.09
N GLY A 32 2.96 -1.96 2.64
CA GLY A 32 3.03 -3.27 3.25
C GLY A 32 1.93 -3.47 4.31
N PRO A 33 1.52 -4.72 4.54
CA PRO A 33 0.50 -5.05 5.52
C PRO A 33 0.95 -4.71 6.94
N LEU A 34 0.00 -4.43 7.82
CA LEU A 34 0.27 -4.27 9.26
C LEU A 34 0.67 -5.59 9.92
N GLU A 35 0.23 -6.70 9.33
CA GLU A 35 0.59 -8.05 9.76
C GLU A 35 1.99 -8.45 9.31
N LYS A 36 2.45 -9.63 9.76
CA LYS A 36 3.76 -10.15 9.37
C LYS A 36 3.71 -10.65 7.93
N GLU A 37 4.44 -9.99 7.05
CA GLU A 37 4.83 -10.53 5.74
C GLU A 37 6.21 -11.22 5.82
N THR A 38 6.34 -12.36 5.15
CA THR A 38 7.62 -13.04 4.90
C THR A 38 8.50 -12.21 3.96
N THR A 39 9.78 -12.60 3.82
CA THR A 39 10.70 -11.91 2.90
C THR A 39 10.26 -12.07 1.45
N GLU A 40 9.72 -13.22 1.06
CA GLU A 40 9.28 -13.48 -0.31
C GLU A 40 7.99 -12.73 -0.64
N GLU A 41 6.99 -12.77 0.26
CA GLU A 41 5.76 -11.97 0.11
C GLU A 41 6.06 -10.48 -0.01
N ARG A 42 6.97 -9.97 0.84
CA ARG A 42 7.44 -8.58 0.76
C ARG A 42 8.09 -8.26 -0.59
N ARG A 43 8.89 -9.18 -1.11
CA ARG A 43 9.58 -9.00 -2.39
C ARG A 43 8.56 -8.94 -3.52
N ALA A 44 7.69 -9.95 -3.61
CA ALA A 44 6.62 -10.02 -4.61
C ALA A 44 5.75 -8.76 -4.58
N ARG A 45 5.29 -8.37 -3.38
CA ARG A 45 4.51 -7.14 -3.19
C ARG A 45 5.25 -5.89 -3.66
N ARG A 46 6.54 -5.73 -3.32
CA ARG A 46 7.34 -4.58 -3.76
C ARG A 46 7.57 -4.58 -5.27
N ASP A 47 7.67 -5.74 -5.88
CA ASP A 47 7.84 -5.85 -7.32
C ASP A 47 6.56 -5.38 -8.03
N VAL A 48 5.39 -5.85 -7.58
CA VAL A 48 4.09 -5.36 -8.06
C VAL A 48 3.89 -3.86 -7.77
N ALA A 49 4.21 -3.39 -6.56
CA ALA A 49 4.08 -1.97 -6.21
C ALA A 49 4.92 -1.06 -7.11
N ARG A 50 6.12 -1.49 -7.53
CA ARG A 50 6.96 -0.73 -8.47
C ARG A 50 6.37 -0.72 -9.87
N GLU A 51 5.79 -1.83 -10.30
CA GLU A 51 5.12 -1.94 -11.58
C GLU A 51 3.91 -1.01 -11.66
N VAL A 52 3.00 -1.08 -10.68
CA VAL A 52 1.83 -0.19 -10.62
C VAL A 52 2.24 1.28 -10.56
N LEU A 53 3.29 1.61 -9.80
CA LEU A 53 3.78 2.99 -9.72
C LEU A 53 4.36 3.50 -11.05
N ARG A 54 4.99 2.61 -11.85
CA ARG A 54 5.43 2.95 -13.20
C ARG A 54 4.22 3.25 -14.08
N ASP A 55 3.22 2.38 -14.07
CA ASP A 55 2.04 2.51 -14.94
C ASP A 55 1.21 3.77 -14.61
N LEU A 56 1.10 4.13 -13.32
CA LEU A 56 0.50 5.38 -12.88
C LEU A 56 1.27 6.61 -13.39
N ARG A 57 2.61 6.56 -13.35
CA ARG A 57 3.46 7.65 -13.88
C ARG A 57 3.34 7.79 -15.39
N GLU A 58 3.32 6.67 -16.11
CA GLU A 58 3.12 6.67 -17.57
C GLU A 58 1.75 7.27 -17.94
N SER A 59 0.70 6.94 -17.18
CA SER A 59 -0.63 7.51 -17.35
C SER A 59 -0.66 9.01 -17.06
N ALA A 60 0.03 9.45 -16.01
CA ALA A 60 0.18 10.87 -15.68
C ALA A 60 0.93 11.65 -16.77
N GLU A 61 2.01 11.08 -17.32
CA GLU A 61 2.74 11.64 -18.46
C GLU A 61 1.87 11.72 -19.73
N ALA A 62 0.93 10.79 -19.91
CA ALA A 62 -0.06 10.81 -20.97
C ALA A 62 -1.20 11.83 -20.76
N GLY A 63 -1.22 12.53 -19.62
CA GLY A 63 -2.16 13.61 -19.31
C GLY A 63 -3.29 13.23 -18.36
N ASP A 64 -3.25 12.05 -17.75
CA ASP A 64 -4.20 11.67 -16.69
C ASP A 64 -3.79 12.32 -15.35
N GLU A 65 -4.45 13.43 -15.01
CA GLU A 65 -4.18 14.17 -13.77
C GLU A 65 -4.49 13.33 -12.51
N VAL A 66 -5.52 12.48 -12.55
CA VAL A 66 -5.90 11.63 -11.40
C VAL A 66 -4.79 10.60 -11.15
N ALA A 67 -4.31 9.95 -12.20
CA ALA A 67 -3.18 9.03 -12.10
C ALA A 67 -1.92 9.72 -11.55
N GLY A 68 -1.72 11.01 -11.85
CA GLY A 68 -0.65 11.83 -11.28
C GLY A 68 -0.76 11.98 -9.75
N TRP A 69 -1.96 12.27 -9.24
CA TRP A 69 -2.22 12.34 -7.80
C TRP A 69 -2.04 10.98 -7.12
N ASP A 70 -2.53 9.91 -7.75
CA ASP A 70 -2.41 8.54 -7.26
C ASP A 70 -0.93 8.11 -7.19
N ALA A 71 -0.13 8.44 -8.21
CA ALA A 71 1.31 8.16 -8.22
C ALA A 71 2.04 8.84 -7.06
N LEU A 72 1.71 10.11 -6.76
CA LEU A 72 2.30 10.85 -5.65
C LEU A 72 1.94 10.22 -4.30
N TYR A 73 0.67 9.85 -4.12
CA TYR A 73 0.21 9.22 -2.88
C TYR A 73 0.79 7.81 -2.69
N ALA A 74 0.79 6.99 -3.75
CA ALA A 74 1.44 5.69 -3.78
C ALA A 74 2.93 5.76 -3.39
N ASP A 75 3.67 6.69 -4.00
CA ASP A 75 5.10 6.90 -3.71
C ASP A 75 5.32 7.35 -2.25
N ALA A 76 4.44 8.17 -1.69
CA ALA A 76 4.47 8.52 -0.26
C ALA A 76 4.25 7.28 0.63
N LEU A 77 3.29 6.41 0.31
CA LEU A 77 3.03 5.19 1.07
C LEU A 77 4.24 4.24 1.11
N THR A 78 4.99 4.10 0.01
CA THR A 78 6.21 3.25 -0.01
C THR A 78 7.29 3.67 0.97
N ARG A 79 7.28 4.94 1.39
CA ARG A 79 8.22 5.54 2.34
C ARG A 79 7.73 5.46 3.79
N THR A 80 6.48 5.05 4.01
CA THR A 80 5.94 4.83 5.35
C THR A 80 6.27 3.42 5.84
N VAL A 81 6.60 3.31 7.14
CA VAL A 81 6.83 2.02 7.79
C VAL A 81 5.94 1.91 9.04
N PRO A 82 5.22 0.80 9.24
CA PRO A 82 4.46 0.60 10.47
C PRO A 82 5.36 0.71 11.70
N PHE A 83 4.90 1.43 12.74
CA PHE A 83 5.69 1.68 13.95
C PHE A 83 6.20 0.39 14.62
N ILE A 84 5.35 -0.64 14.69
CA ILE A 84 5.70 -1.96 15.25
C ILE A 84 6.91 -2.58 14.52
N ARG A 85 7.01 -2.36 13.21
CA ARG A 85 8.14 -2.82 12.40
C ARG A 85 9.40 -2.01 12.70
N ALA A 86 9.28 -0.68 12.74
CA ALA A 86 10.41 0.20 13.05
C ALA A 86 11.04 -0.15 14.42
N ALA A 87 10.21 -0.37 15.44
CA ALA A 87 10.66 -0.75 16.78
C ALA A 87 11.36 -2.13 16.84
N ARG A 88 10.94 -3.10 16.02
CA ARG A 88 11.59 -4.43 15.96
C ARG A 88 12.97 -4.39 15.30
N GLY A 89 13.14 -3.59 14.25
CA GLY A 89 14.45 -3.38 13.61
C GLY A 89 15.47 -2.77 14.57
N GLN A 90 15.04 -1.83 15.40
CA GLN A 90 15.90 -1.23 16.44
C GLN A 90 16.36 -2.27 17.48
N ARG A 91 15.46 -3.15 17.94
CA ARG A 91 15.81 -4.19 18.94
C ARG A 91 16.78 -5.25 18.41
N ALA A 92 16.69 -5.61 17.14
CA ALA A 92 17.65 -6.53 16.52
C ALA A 92 19.06 -5.92 16.41
N GLY A 93 19.17 -4.58 16.31
CA GLY A 93 20.45 -3.86 16.27
C GLY A 93 21.14 -3.70 17.63
N THR A 94 20.40 -3.81 18.74
CA THR A 94 20.94 -3.67 20.11
C THR A 94 21.46 -4.98 20.74
N GLY A 95 21.52 -6.07 19.96
CA GLY A 95 21.84 -7.42 20.47
C GLY A 95 23.30 -7.86 20.39
N ALA A 96 24.26 -7.01 19.98
CA ALA A 96 25.67 -7.37 19.85
C ALA A 96 26.56 -6.50 20.74
N ALA A 97 26.45 -6.70 22.06
CA ALA A 97 27.45 -6.29 23.05
C ALA A 97 27.23 -7.10 24.34
N ALA A 98 27.70 -8.36 24.36
CA ALA A 98 28.09 -9.12 25.56
C ALA A 98 28.82 -10.40 25.12
#